data_AF-A0A1I2SPE7-F1
#
_entry.id   AF-A0A1I2SPE7-F1
#
_cell.length_a   1.000
_cell.length_b   1.000
_cell.length_c   1.000
_cell.angle_alpha   90.00
_cell.angle_beta   90.00
_cell.angle_gamma   90.00
#
_symmetry.space_group_name_H-M   'P 1'
#
loop_
_entity.id
_entity.type
_entity.pdbx_description
1 polymer ?
#
loop_
_entity_poly.entity_id
_entity_poly.type
_entity_poly.pdbx_seq_one_letter_code
_entity_poly.pdbx_strand_id
1 'polypeptide(L)'
;MDNRGISKPFCEAFLEKGALSPFLAKVKEKNSGLQLRFRGNNTPEAVTIYYNNHIVWKISRYARGYKIEVSANHVKGVQRKDLLDQLQQEPLGFITKSEHAKSYPYVVKNSFDDYFVNSTYNIMVDAIKEYFGARNYREKRIQQELFETLTESQDGLYVYDLEFKQKNNNLENEPDMLAVRYSEGKPQSIVFVEVKSKWKSCEDETSGLTKHLDGMNHYIKNSPYLNNRKQEAHDIISAYKGLKLHNPPKNVPDPEDLNKFEMMIILTDTAIDYYNEHDIIIQKYIQEKHYNCKITEWNNAKTLNLLFEN
;
A
#
# COMPACT_ATOMS: atom_id res chain seq x y z
N MET A 1 1.02 19.64 -6.51
CA MET A 1 2.13 18.66 -6.48
C MET A 1 1.52 17.31 -6.11
N ASP A 2 1.90 16.23 -6.79
CA ASP A 2 1.44 14.87 -6.48
C ASP A 2 2.52 14.16 -5.68
N ASN A 3 2.44 14.24 -4.35
CA ASN A 3 3.33 13.59 -3.40
C ASN A 3 2.47 13.04 -2.27
N ARG A 4 2.62 11.75 -1.96
CA ARG A 4 1.85 11.04 -0.94
C ARG A 4 2.40 11.18 0.47
N GLY A 5 3.59 11.75 0.66
CA GLY A 5 4.08 12.18 1.97
C GLY A 5 3.11 13.15 2.65
N ILE A 6 3.09 13.14 3.97
CA ILE A 6 2.24 14.02 4.78
C ILE A 6 3.05 15.13 5.43
N SER A 7 2.40 16.24 5.77
CA SER A 7 3.03 17.34 6.48
C SER A 7 3.48 16.92 7.89
N LYS A 8 4.59 17.51 8.35
CA LYS A 8 5.10 17.30 9.71
C LYS A 8 4.03 17.52 10.80
N PRO A 9 3.21 18.60 10.75
CA PRO A 9 2.14 18.79 11.73
C PRO A 9 1.06 17.69 11.72
N PHE A 10 0.79 17.06 10.57
CA PHE A 10 -0.14 15.94 10.52
C PHE A 10 0.49 14.64 11.05
N CYS A 11 1.78 14.43 10.77
CA CYS A 11 2.55 13.32 11.32
C CYS A 11 2.65 13.40 12.86
N GLU A 12 2.90 14.59 13.41
CA GLU A 12 2.97 14.83 14.86
C GLU A 12 1.66 14.50 15.59
N ALA A 13 0.52 14.57 14.91
CA ALA A 13 -0.78 14.19 15.49
C ALA A 13 -0.88 12.69 15.84
N PHE A 14 0.00 11.84 15.32
CA PHE A 14 0.07 10.40 15.63
C PHE A 14 1.03 10.06 16.78
N LEU A 15 1.88 10.98 17.22
CA LEU A 15 2.86 10.74 18.30
C LEU A 15 2.18 10.77 19.68
N GLU A 16 2.87 10.35 20.75
CA GLU A 16 2.32 9.94 22.07
C GLU A 16 1.25 10.85 22.72
N LYS A 17 1.17 12.14 22.39
CA LYS A 17 0.16 13.09 22.91
C LYS A 17 -0.75 13.69 21.83
N GLY A 18 -0.61 13.23 20.59
CA GLY A 18 -1.38 13.69 19.46
C GLY A 18 -2.77 13.07 19.44
N ALA A 19 -3.71 13.78 18.82
CA ALA A 19 -5.12 13.38 18.70
C ALA A 19 -5.36 12.02 18.02
N LEU A 20 -4.38 11.52 17.28
CA LEU A 20 -4.43 10.28 16.51
C LEU A 20 -3.48 9.20 17.08
N SER A 21 -2.86 9.44 18.24
CA SER A 21 -1.94 8.50 18.87
C SER A 21 -2.55 7.11 19.14
N PRO A 22 -3.84 6.97 19.48
CA PRO A 22 -4.43 5.64 19.66
C PRO A 22 -4.45 4.78 18.39
N PHE A 23 -4.59 5.41 17.21
CA PHE A 23 -4.51 4.68 15.93
C PHE A 23 -3.10 4.14 15.69
N LEU A 24 -2.06 4.96 15.95
CA LEU A 24 -0.67 4.51 15.81
C LEU A 24 -0.34 3.40 16.81
N ALA A 25 -0.80 3.53 18.06
CA ALA A 25 -0.66 2.50 19.07
C ALA A 25 -1.28 1.18 18.58
N LYS A 26 -2.50 1.23 18.04
CA LYS A 26 -3.19 0.06 17.49
C LYS A 26 -2.45 -0.57 16.31
N VAL A 27 -1.90 0.24 15.40
CA VAL A 27 -1.07 -0.26 14.28
C VAL A 27 0.15 -1.03 14.81
N LYS A 28 0.80 -0.51 15.86
CA LYS A 28 1.99 -1.11 16.47
C LYS A 28 1.72 -2.31 17.38
N GLU A 29 0.46 -2.59 17.72
CA GLU A 29 0.14 -3.77 18.51
C GLU A 29 0.62 -5.04 17.82
N LYS A 30 1.24 -5.94 18.59
CA LYS A 30 1.66 -7.25 18.08
C LYS A 30 0.44 -7.99 17.55
N ASN A 31 0.54 -8.48 16.31
CA ASN A 31 -0.52 -9.22 15.61
C ASN A 31 -1.77 -8.40 15.25
N SER A 32 -1.70 -7.06 15.21
CA SER A 32 -2.79 -6.24 14.68
C SER A 32 -3.10 -6.56 13.20
N GLY A 33 -2.07 -6.98 12.43
CA GLY A 33 -2.16 -7.15 10.99
C GLY A 33 -2.44 -5.85 10.24
N LEU A 34 -2.27 -4.69 10.92
CA LEU A 34 -2.57 -3.39 10.37
C LEU A 34 -1.36 -2.76 9.68
N GLN A 35 -1.65 -2.06 8.59
CA GLN A 35 -0.66 -1.48 7.72
C GLN A 35 -0.99 -0.02 7.43
N LEU A 36 -0.17 0.92 7.90
CA LEU A 36 -0.38 2.35 7.72
C LEU A 36 0.31 2.85 6.45
N ARG A 37 -0.41 3.59 5.60
CA ARG A 37 0.12 4.20 4.38
C ARG A 37 -0.23 5.68 4.25
N PHE A 38 0.70 6.46 3.73
CA PHE A 38 0.50 7.89 3.51
C PHE A 38 -0.19 8.16 2.17
N ARG A 39 -1.10 9.13 2.16
CA ARG A 39 -1.91 9.54 1.00
C ARG A 39 -2.05 11.07 0.97
N GLY A 40 -0.95 11.78 1.18
CA GLY A 40 -0.90 13.24 1.28
C GLY A 40 -1.21 14.01 -0.02
N ASN A 41 -1.22 13.33 -1.17
CA ASN A 41 -1.66 13.90 -2.45
C ASN A 41 -3.19 14.07 -2.53
N ASN A 42 -3.93 13.51 -1.56
CA ASN A 42 -5.33 13.85 -1.34
C ASN A 42 -5.43 15.22 -0.68
N THR A 43 -6.49 15.96 -1.01
CA THR A 43 -6.81 17.22 -0.34
C THR A 43 -8.20 17.06 0.27
N PRO A 44 -8.33 17.06 1.60
CA PRO A 44 -7.26 17.20 2.61
C PRO A 44 -6.27 16.01 2.63
N GLU A 45 -5.05 16.27 3.12
CA GLU A 45 -4.02 15.22 3.29
C GLU A 45 -4.54 14.08 4.16
N ALA A 46 -4.13 12.85 3.85
CA ALA A 46 -4.70 11.66 4.46
C ALA A 46 -3.67 10.55 4.73
N VAL A 47 -4.05 9.65 5.63
CA VAL A 47 -3.43 8.36 5.90
C VAL A 47 -4.50 7.29 5.73
N THR A 48 -4.15 6.14 5.16
CA THR A 48 -5.02 4.97 5.10
C THR A 48 -4.39 3.84 5.89
N ILE A 49 -5.18 3.17 6.72
CA ILE A 49 -4.77 2.01 7.50
C ILE A 49 -5.53 0.79 6.97
N TYR A 50 -4.79 -0.25 6.64
CA TYR A 50 -5.28 -1.45 5.98
C TYR A 50 -5.19 -2.69 6.87
N TYR A 51 -6.06 -3.66 6.63
CA TYR A 51 -5.97 -5.04 7.10
C TYR A 51 -6.20 -5.98 5.90
N ASN A 52 -5.28 -6.89 5.62
CA ASN A 52 -5.27 -7.73 4.41
C ASN A 52 -5.50 -6.94 3.10
N ASN A 53 -4.87 -5.76 2.97
CA ASN A 53 -5.03 -4.83 1.85
C ASN A 53 -6.49 -4.36 1.61
N HIS A 54 -7.28 -4.29 2.68
CA HIS A 54 -8.61 -3.68 2.75
C HIS A 54 -8.63 -2.52 3.75
N ILE A 55 -9.37 -1.46 3.44
CA ILE A 55 -9.37 -0.24 4.24
C ILE A 55 -10.10 -0.47 5.56
N VAL A 56 -9.39 -0.33 6.67
CA VAL A 56 -9.97 -0.27 8.02
C VAL A 56 -10.33 1.17 8.33
N TRP A 57 -9.36 2.08 8.21
CA TRP A 57 -9.57 3.50 8.41
C TRP A 57 -8.92 4.33 7.31
N LYS A 58 -9.59 5.41 6.93
CA LYS A 58 -8.97 6.54 6.24
C LYS A 58 -9.08 7.75 7.15
N ILE A 59 -7.94 8.30 7.52
CA ILE A 59 -7.79 9.41 8.45
C ILE A 59 -7.36 10.62 7.66
N SER A 60 -8.11 11.71 7.73
CA SER A 60 -7.78 12.95 7.00
C SER A 60 -8.00 14.18 7.87
N ARG A 61 -7.26 15.25 7.55
CA ARG A 61 -7.49 16.55 8.19
C ARG A 61 -8.86 17.10 7.85
N TYR A 62 -9.50 17.73 8.83
CA TYR A 62 -10.79 18.40 8.63
C TYR A 62 -10.79 19.75 9.36
N ALA A 63 -11.65 20.68 8.93
CA ALA A 63 -11.64 22.06 9.45
C ALA A 63 -11.77 22.16 10.98
N ARG A 64 -12.36 21.15 11.64
CA ARG A 64 -12.58 21.08 13.09
C ARG A 64 -12.06 19.75 13.67
N GLY A 65 -10.83 19.40 13.34
CA GLY A 65 -10.16 18.19 13.85
C GLY A 65 -9.82 17.20 12.74
N TYR A 66 -10.24 15.94 12.91
CA TYR A 66 -9.90 14.86 12.01
C TYR A 66 -11.14 14.08 11.61
N LYS A 67 -11.20 13.73 10.33
CA LYS A 67 -12.23 12.87 9.77
C LYS A 67 -11.69 11.45 9.69
N ILE A 68 -12.40 10.52 10.31
CA ILE A 68 -12.17 9.07 10.20
C ILE A 68 -13.26 8.51 9.31
N GLU A 69 -12.89 7.93 8.18
CA GLU A 69 -13.79 7.18 7.30
C GLU A 69 -13.48 5.68 7.41
N VAL A 70 -14.50 4.84 7.31
CA VAL A 70 -14.36 3.38 7.14
C VAL A 70 -15.02 2.97 5.84
N SER A 71 -14.70 1.79 5.31
CA SER A 71 -15.26 1.31 4.03
C SER A 71 -16.37 0.27 4.27
N ALA A 72 -17.63 0.67 4.05
CA ALA A 72 -18.77 -0.25 4.09
C ALA A 72 -18.95 -1.03 2.78
N ASN A 73 -18.19 -0.68 1.73
CA ASN A 73 -18.19 -1.39 0.44
C ASN A 73 -17.63 -2.82 0.54
N HIS A 74 -16.97 -3.13 1.66
CA HIS A 74 -16.52 -4.46 2.02
C HIS A 74 -17.65 -5.42 2.35
N VAL A 75 -18.88 -4.96 2.52
CA VAL A 75 -20.02 -5.78 2.94
C VAL A 75 -21.22 -5.53 2.02
N LYS A 76 -22.01 -6.57 1.71
CA LYS A 76 -23.17 -6.48 0.82
C LYS A 76 -24.47 -6.89 1.53
N GLY A 77 -25.60 -6.43 0.99
CA GLY A 77 -26.92 -6.85 1.45
C GLY A 77 -27.23 -6.48 2.90
N VAL A 78 -27.88 -7.38 3.63
CA VAL A 78 -28.34 -7.18 5.02
C VAL A 78 -27.18 -6.88 5.97
N GLN A 79 -26.05 -7.59 5.83
CA GLN A 79 -24.84 -7.39 6.64
C GLN A 79 -24.31 -5.95 6.55
N ARG A 80 -24.48 -5.28 5.40
CA ARG A 80 -24.07 -3.87 5.25
C ARG A 80 -24.93 -2.97 6.12
N LYS A 81 -26.24 -3.23 6.19
CA LYS A 81 -27.14 -2.46 7.04
C LYS A 81 -26.76 -2.64 8.50
N ASP A 82 -26.51 -3.88 8.93
CA ASP A 82 -26.12 -4.19 10.31
C ASP A 82 -24.80 -3.49 10.69
N LEU A 83 -23.80 -3.51 9.78
CA LEU A 83 -22.55 -2.76 9.96
C LEU A 83 -22.79 -1.25 10.13
N LEU A 84 -23.63 -0.65 9.28
CA LEU A 84 -23.95 0.78 9.37
C LEU A 84 -24.68 1.11 10.68
N ASP A 85 -25.63 0.27 11.10
CA ASP A 85 -26.38 0.45 12.34
C ASP A 85 -25.44 0.35 13.55
N GLN A 86 -24.48 -0.59 13.55
CA GLN A 86 -23.44 -0.69 14.59
C GLN A 86 -22.53 0.54 14.65
N LEU A 87 -22.02 1.01 13.49
CA LEU A 87 -21.14 2.18 13.43
C LEU A 87 -21.83 3.47 13.88
N GLN A 88 -23.14 3.58 13.70
CA GLN A 88 -23.91 4.76 14.10
C GLN A 88 -24.11 4.85 15.63
N GLN A 89 -23.99 3.74 16.37
CA GLN A 89 -24.23 3.74 17.82
C GLN A 89 -23.21 4.58 18.59
N GLU A 90 -23.64 5.19 19.69
CA GLU A 90 -22.74 5.85 20.62
C GLU A 90 -21.87 4.80 21.35
N PRO A 91 -20.59 5.09 21.63
CA PRO A 91 -19.91 6.38 21.44
C PRO A 91 -19.20 6.55 20.07
N LEU A 92 -19.44 5.66 19.10
CA LEU A 92 -18.82 5.72 17.78
C LEU A 92 -19.36 6.89 16.96
N GLY A 93 -20.68 6.98 16.85
CA GLY A 93 -21.39 8.13 16.29
C GLY A 93 -21.05 8.42 14.81
N PHE A 94 -20.83 7.38 14.00
CA PHE A 94 -20.58 7.58 12.57
C PHE A 94 -21.82 8.12 11.87
N ILE A 95 -21.60 9.07 10.97
CA ILE A 95 -22.58 9.49 9.98
C ILE A 95 -22.65 8.40 8.91
N THR A 96 -23.85 7.85 8.69
CA THR A 96 -24.10 6.71 7.78
C THR A 96 -25.19 6.98 6.74
N LYS A 97 -25.98 8.05 6.90
CA LYS A 97 -27.23 8.25 6.13
C LYS A 97 -27.06 8.97 4.78
N SER A 98 -26.02 9.79 4.62
CA SER A 98 -25.76 10.47 3.33
C SER A 98 -25.34 9.47 2.25
N GLU A 99 -25.52 9.80 0.98
CA GLU A 99 -25.20 8.89 -0.14
C GLU A 99 -23.72 8.44 -0.12
N HIS A 100 -22.81 9.38 0.15
CA HIS A 100 -21.40 9.07 0.40
C HIS A 100 -21.22 8.16 1.62
N ALA A 101 -21.88 8.51 2.73
CA ALA A 101 -21.75 7.82 4.01
C ALA A 101 -22.31 6.39 4.03
N LYS A 102 -23.20 6.03 3.09
CA LYS A 102 -23.60 4.63 2.93
C LYS A 102 -22.41 3.75 2.56
N SER A 103 -21.49 4.27 1.75
CA SER A 103 -20.30 3.56 1.25
C SER A 103 -19.07 3.82 2.11
N TYR A 104 -18.94 5.05 2.60
CA TYR A 104 -17.85 5.50 3.44
C TYR A 104 -18.37 6.24 4.68
N PRO A 105 -18.91 5.49 5.66
CA PRO A 105 -19.30 6.08 6.94
C PRO A 105 -18.15 6.86 7.53
N TYR A 106 -18.45 7.99 8.17
CA TYR A 106 -17.41 8.81 8.76
C TYR A 106 -17.82 9.48 10.06
N VAL A 107 -16.82 9.83 10.85
CA VAL A 107 -16.98 10.66 12.04
C VAL A 107 -15.91 11.75 12.04
N VAL A 108 -16.23 12.90 12.62
CA VAL A 108 -15.29 14.03 12.78
C VAL A 108 -15.17 14.35 14.26
N LYS A 109 -13.96 14.21 14.81
CA LYS A 109 -13.65 14.56 16.20
C LYS A 109 -12.28 15.25 16.29
N ASN A 110 -12.06 15.99 17.37
CA ASN A 110 -10.77 16.63 17.65
C ASN A 110 -9.72 15.64 18.18
N SER A 111 -10.16 14.56 18.81
CA SER A 111 -9.34 13.49 19.37
C SER A 111 -10.14 12.20 19.43
N PHE A 112 -9.43 11.08 19.55
CA PHE A 112 -10.00 9.75 19.70
C PHE A 112 -9.36 9.07 20.91
N ASP A 113 -10.07 8.11 21.50
CA ASP A 113 -9.58 7.30 22.62
C ASP A 113 -9.42 5.84 22.20
N ASP A 114 -8.83 5.04 23.09
CA ASP A 114 -8.58 3.62 22.85
C ASP A 114 -9.88 2.82 22.68
N TYR A 115 -10.97 3.24 23.33
CA TYR A 115 -12.27 2.59 23.18
C TYR A 115 -12.78 2.71 21.74
N PHE A 116 -12.74 3.92 21.18
CA PHE A 116 -13.18 4.18 19.81
C PHE A 116 -12.35 3.37 18.82
N VAL A 117 -11.02 3.40 18.97
CA VAL A 117 -10.12 2.70 18.05
C VAL A 117 -10.29 1.18 18.15
N ASN A 118 -10.36 0.61 19.36
CA ASN A 118 -10.54 -0.84 19.52
C ASN A 118 -11.91 -1.33 19.03
N SER A 119 -12.97 -0.58 19.33
CA SER A 119 -14.32 -0.93 18.89
C SER A 119 -14.44 -0.91 17.36
N THR A 120 -13.96 0.15 16.72
CA THR A 120 -13.99 0.26 15.25
C THR A 120 -13.07 -0.74 14.58
N TYR A 121 -11.89 -1.01 15.16
CA TYR A 121 -10.98 -2.05 14.66
C TYR A 121 -11.66 -3.40 14.60
N ASN A 122 -12.27 -3.85 15.70
CA ASN A 122 -12.91 -5.16 15.78
C ASN A 122 -14.05 -5.27 14.76
N ILE A 123 -14.95 -4.28 14.72
CA ILE A 123 -16.06 -4.23 13.77
C ILE A 123 -15.57 -4.36 12.32
N MET A 124 -14.57 -3.55 11.95
CA MET A 124 -14.09 -3.51 10.57
C MET A 124 -13.28 -4.75 10.19
N VAL A 125 -12.42 -5.26 11.08
CA VAL A 125 -11.63 -6.46 10.82
C VAL A 125 -12.51 -7.70 10.74
N ASP A 126 -13.52 -7.82 11.60
CA ASP A 126 -14.46 -8.95 11.54
C ASP A 126 -15.29 -8.90 10.25
N ALA A 127 -15.78 -7.72 9.85
CA ALA A 127 -16.44 -7.54 8.56
C ALA A 127 -15.55 -7.91 7.37
N ILE A 128 -14.26 -7.53 7.40
CA ILE A 128 -13.29 -7.89 6.37
C ILE A 128 -13.07 -9.42 6.36
N LYS A 129 -12.89 -10.05 7.52
CA LYS A 129 -12.68 -11.51 7.60
C LYS A 129 -13.88 -12.31 7.11
N GLU A 130 -15.09 -11.91 7.50
CA GLU A 130 -16.34 -12.56 7.09
C GLU A 130 -16.52 -12.50 5.57
N TYR A 131 -16.34 -11.31 4.98
CA TYR A 131 -16.61 -11.12 3.57
C TYR A 131 -15.47 -11.57 2.65
N PHE A 132 -14.21 -11.40 3.08
CA PHE A 132 -13.02 -11.71 2.29
C PHE A 132 -12.36 -13.04 2.66
N GLY A 133 -13.08 -13.91 3.37
CA GLY A 133 -12.63 -15.24 3.78
C GLY A 133 -11.92 -16.05 2.68
N ALA A 134 -10.64 -16.34 2.96
CA ALA A 134 -9.63 -17.19 2.31
C ALA A 134 -9.51 -17.26 0.77
N ARG A 135 -10.58 -17.47 -0.01
CA ARG A 135 -10.47 -17.87 -1.43
C ARG A 135 -10.46 -16.72 -2.43
N ASN A 136 -11.19 -15.64 -2.16
CA ASN A 136 -11.51 -14.68 -3.23
C ASN A 136 -10.50 -13.53 -3.42
N TYR A 137 -9.50 -13.37 -2.54
CA TYR A 137 -8.58 -12.21 -2.56
C TYR A 137 -7.14 -12.58 -2.19
N ARG A 138 -6.69 -13.74 -2.67
CA ARG A 138 -5.36 -14.28 -2.43
C ARG A 138 -4.25 -13.30 -2.81
N GLU A 139 -4.36 -12.63 -3.96
CA GLU A 139 -3.38 -11.64 -4.43
C GLU A 139 -3.18 -10.49 -3.44
N LYS A 140 -4.28 -9.88 -2.98
CA LYS A 140 -4.24 -8.77 -2.02
C LYS A 140 -3.61 -9.16 -0.69
N ARG A 141 -3.86 -10.38 -0.23
CA ARG A 141 -3.22 -10.93 0.97
C ARG A 141 -1.72 -11.13 0.76
N ILE A 142 -1.34 -11.73 -0.37
CA ILE A 142 0.06 -11.93 -0.76
C ILE A 142 0.77 -10.58 -0.89
N GLN A 143 0.14 -9.58 -1.49
CA GLN A 143 0.69 -8.22 -1.58
C GLN A 143 0.99 -7.63 -0.20
N GLN A 144 0.11 -7.82 0.79
CA GLN A 144 0.39 -7.38 2.16
C GLN A 144 1.50 -8.23 2.83
N GLU A 145 1.49 -9.55 2.68
CA GLU A 145 2.52 -10.45 3.22
C GLU A 145 3.92 -10.12 2.63
N LEU A 146 3.97 -9.82 1.32
CA LEU A 146 5.15 -9.32 0.63
C LEU A 146 5.61 -7.99 1.21
N PHE A 147 4.70 -7.02 1.37
CA PHE A 147 5.03 -5.74 1.97
C PHE A 147 5.61 -5.90 3.38
N GLU A 148 4.99 -6.72 4.23
CA GLU A 148 5.44 -6.97 5.60
C GLU A 148 6.85 -7.57 5.62
N THR A 149 7.13 -8.50 4.73
CA THR A 149 8.46 -9.12 4.66
C THR A 149 9.51 -8.15 4.10
N LEU A 150 9.16 -7.38 3.06
CA LEU A 150 10.09 -6.48 2.38
C LEU A 150 10.35 -5.18 3.15
N THR A 151 9.48 -4.82 4.09
CA THR A 151 9.74 -3.69 5.01
C THR A 151 10.74 -4.01 6.12
N GLU A 152 11.16 -5.26 6.27
CA GLU A 152 12.24 -5.62 7.19
C GLU A 152 13.64 -5.52 6.56
N SER A 153 13.72 -5.22 5.26
CA SER A 153 14.97 -5.09 4.52
C SER A 153 15.75 -3.83 4.88
N GLN A 154 16.97 -4.02 5.37
CA GLN A 154 17.96 -2.95 5.51
C GLN A 154 18.88 -2.82 4.29
N ASP A 155 18.95 -3.88 3.49
CA ASP A 155 19.74 -3.97 2.26
C ASP A 155 19.03 -4.90 1.27
N GLY A 156 19.04 -4.57 -0.03
CA GLY A 156 18.16 -5.18 -1.03
C GLY A 156 16.89 -4.35 -1.28
N LEU A 157 15.72 -4.97 -1.37
CA LEU A 157 14.47 -4.27 -1.71
C LEU A 157 13.68 -3.82 -0.48
N TYR A 158 13.55 -2.51 -0.24
CA TYR A 158 12.68 -1.95 0.79
C TYR A 158 11.42 -1.35 0.18
N VAL A 159 10.25 -1.96 0.42
CA VAL A 159 8.96 -1.46 -0.06
C VAL A 159 8.43 -0.38 0.88
N TYR A 160 8.13 0.82 0.36
CA TYR A 160 7.63 1.93 1.19
C TYR A 160 6.16 2.28 0.92
N ASP A 161 5.57 1.78 -0.16
CA ASP A 161 4.16 1.98 -0.45
C ASP A 161 3.48 0.74 -1.04
N LEU A 162 2.20 0.59 -0.69
CA LEU A 162 1.29 -0.47 -1.14
C LEU A 162 0.06 0.19 -1.78
N GLU A 163 -0.48 -0.38 -2.85
CA GLU A 163 -1.56 0.17 -3.67
C GLU A 163 -1.19 1.53 -4.29
N PHE A 164 -0.16 1.51 -5.15
CA PHE A 164 0.20 2.69 -5.90
C PHE A 164 -0.97 3.14 -6.81
N LYS A 165 -1.30 4.43 -6.74
CA LYS A 165 -2.26 5.06 -7.65
C LYS A 165 -1.80 6.48 -7.94
N GLN A 166 -1.55 6.80 -9.21
CA GLN A 166 -1.23 8.17 -9.60
C GLN A 166 -2.52 8.98 -9.72
N LYS A 167 -2.55 10.14 -9.06
CA LYS A 167 -3.67 11.08 -9.18
C LYS A 167 -3.74 11.66 -10.60
N ASN A 168 -4.95 11.71 -11.17
CA ASN A 168 -5.22 12.21 -12.52
C ASN A 168 -4.44 11.50 -13.63
N ASN A 169 -4.13 10.21 -13.44
CA ASN A 169 -3.48 9.39 -14.45
C ASN A 169 -4.51 8.65 -15.28
N ASN A 170 -4.33 8.69 -16.60
CA ASN A 170 -5.06 7.81 -17.52
C ASN A 170 -4.20 6.61 -17.95
N LEU A 171 -2.99 6.46 -17.41
CA LEU A 171 -2.16 5.30 -17.71
C LEU A 171 -2.73 4.06 -17.03
N GLU A 172 -2.96 3.03 -17.84
CA GLU A 172 -3.35 1.70 -17.39
C GLU A 172 -2.12 0.92 -16.90
N ASN A 173 -2.35 -0.13 -16.12
CA ASN A 173 -1.31 -1.05 -15.61
C ASN A 173 -0.26 -0.35 -14.73
N GLU A 174 -0.75 0.46 -13.80
CA GLU A 174 0.07 1.00 -12.72
C GLU A 174 0.63 -0.14 -11.84
N PRO A 175 1.83 0.00 -11.27
CA PRO A 175 2.38 -1.01 -10.37
C PRO A 175 1.51 -1.15 -9.12
N ASP A 176 1.57 -2.31 -8.48
CA ASP A 176 0.95 -2.51 -7.17
C ASP A 176 1.66 -1.76 -6.04
N MET A 177 2.99 -1.70 -6.06
CA MET A 177 3.81 -1.16 -4.96
C MET A 177 4.97 -0.29 -5.47
N LEU A 178 5.52 0.54 -4.58
CA LEU A 178 6.78 1.22 -4.79
C LEU A 178 7.81 0.84 -3.71
N ALA A 179 9.05 0.71 -4.15
CA ALA A 179 10.18 0.36 -3.31
C ALA A 179 11.42 1.20 -3.64
N VAL A 180 12.41 1.13 -2.75
CA VAL A 180 13.77 1.59 -2.99
C VAL A 180 14.70 0.40 -2.91
N ARG A 181 15.59 0.26 -3.90
CA ARG A 181 16.69 -0.71 -3.82
C ARG A 181 17.86 -0.12 -3.06
N TYR A 182 18.39 -0.89 -2.12
CA TYR A 182 19.60 -0.62 -1.37
C TYR A 182 20.69 -1.63 -1.76
N SER A 183 21.93 -1.17 -1.76
CA SER A 183 23.12 -2.01 -1.84
C SER A 183 24.15 -1.47 -0.85
N GLU A 184 24.66 -2.33 0.04
CA GLU A 184 25.53 -1.94 1.15
C GLU A 184 24.90 -0.82 2.02
N GLY A 185 23.58 -0.85 2.16
CA GLY A 185 22.80 0.13 2.90
C GLY A 185 22.69 1.50 2.22
N LYS A 186 23.13 1.64 0.96
CA LYS A 186 22.99 2.88 0.16
C LYS A 186 21.85 2.77 -0.85
N PRO A 187 20.95 3.76 -0.94
CA PRO A 187 19.88 3.77 -1.93
C PRO A 187 20.45 3.82 -3.36
N GLN A 188 19.85 3.09 -4.28
CA GLN A 188 20.31 2.96 -5.67
C GLN A 188 19.25 3.40 -6.69
N SER A 189 18.00 3.00 -6.49
CA SER A 189 16.94 3.18 -7.47
C SER A 189 15.56 3.12 -6.83
N ILE A 190 14.58 3.72 -7.52
CA ILE A 190 13.16 3.47 -7.25
C ILE A 190 12.72 2.28 -8.06
N VAL A 191 12.03 1.34 -7.42
CA VAL A 191 11.54 0.11 -8.05
C VAL A 191 10.02 0.13 -8.09
N PHE A 192 9.47 -0.04 -9.29
CA PHE A 192 8.05 -0.21 -9.57
C PHE A 192 7.75 -1.71 -9.50
N VAL A 193 6.91 -2.13 -8.56
CA VAL A 193 6.71 -3.55 -8.27
C VAL A 193 5.28 -3.96 -8.60
N GLU A 194 5.15 -4.98 -9.44
CA GLU A 194 3.89 -5.65 -9.79
C GLU A 194 3.85 -7.05 -9.17
N VAL A 195 2.70 -7.48 -8.67
CA VAL A 195 2.51 -8.82 -8.10
C VAL A 195 1.44 -9.57 -8.89
N LYS A 196 1.80 -10.75 -9.43
CA LYS A 196 0.83 -11.65 -10.08
C LYS A 196 0.72 -12.95 -9.31
N SER A 197 -0.52 -13.37 -9.01
CA SER A 197 -0.80 -14.61 -8.27
C SER A 197 -1.54 -15.67 -9.07
N LYS A 198 -2.05 -15.33 -10.26
CA LYS A 198 -2.87 -16.25 -11.07
C LYS A 198 -2.32 -16.37 -12.48
N TRP A 199 -2.33 -17.58 -13.02
CA TRP A 199 -2.08 -17.85 -14.44
C TRP A 199 -2.78 -16.84 -15.36
N LYS A 200 -4.12 -16.73 -15.22
CA LYS A 200 -4.94 -15.83 -16.04
C LYS A 200 -4.59 -14.34 -15.91
N SER A 201 -4.01 -13.92 -14.78
CA SER A 201 -3.56 -12.53 -14.61
C SER A 201 -2.27 -12.22 -15.37
N CYS A 202 -1.60 -13.24 -15.90
CA CYS A 202 -0.40 -13.08 -16.71
C CYS A 202 -0.69 -13.01 -18.22
N GLU A 203 -1.87 -13.46 -18.65
CA GLU A 203 -2.30 -13.48 -20.06
C GLU A 203 -2.57 -12.05 -20.59
N ASP A 204 -2.06 -11.75 -21.79
CA ASP A 204 -1.98 -10.38 -22.34
C ASP A 204 -3.28 -9.82 -22.94
N GLU A 205 -4.45 -10.38 -22.61
CA GLU A 205 -5.73 -9.89 -23.15
C GLU A 205 -6.03 -8.45 -22.74
N THR A 206 -5.88 -8.12 -21.46
CA THR A 206 -6.21 -6.78 -20.92
C THR A 206 -5.17 -6.24 -19.93
N SER A 207 -4.59 -7.10 -19.09
CA SER A 207 -3.68 -6.71 -18.00
C SER A 207 -2.60 -7.77 -17.70
N GLY A 208 -2.06 -8.40 -18.75
CA GLY A 208 -1.02 -9.43 -18.64
C GLY A 208 0.37 -8.90 -18.32
N LEU A 209 1.37 -9.79 -18.29
CA LEU A 209 2.73 -9.45 -17.89
C LEU A 209 3.37 -8.39 -18.80
N THR A 210 3.25 -8.55 -20.12
CA THR A 210 3.88 -7.61 -21.05
C THR A 210 3.21 -6.24 -21.00
N LYS A 211 1.89 -6.20 -20.74
CA LYS A 211 1.14 -4.95 -20.55
C LYS A 211 1.55 -4.18 -19.31
N HIS A 212 1.81 -4.86 -18.19
CA HIS A 212 2.34 -4.21 -16.99
C HIS A 212 3.78 -3.71 -17.20
N LEU A 213 4.62 -4.47 -17.89
CA LEU A 213 5.96 -4.01 -18.27
C LEU A 213 5.89 -2.74 -19.13
N ASP A 214 5.04 -2.74 -20.15
CA ASP A 214 4.85 -1.58 -21.03
C ASP A 214 4.29 -0.38 -20.27
N GLY A 215 3.29 -0.58 -19.40
CA GLY A 215 2.68 0.47 -18.59
C GLY A 215 3.65 1.12 -17.61
N MET A 216 4.39 0.31 -16.84
CA MET A 216 5.42 0.80 -15.92
C MET A 216 6.55 1.51 -16.68
N ASN A 217 7.06 0.95 -17.77
CA ASN A 217 8.10 1.59 -18.58
C ASN A 217 7.60 2.90 -19.21
N HIS A 218 6.36 2.93 -19.70
CA HIS A 218 5.75 4.16 -20.22
C HIS A 218 5.66 5.23 -19.14
N TYR A 219 5.26 4.88 -17.91
CA TYR A 219 5.29 5.80 -16.78
C TYR A 219 6.71 6.30 -16.49
N ILE A 220 7.69 5.41 -16.42
CA ILE A 220 9.11 5.75 -16.17
C ILE A 220 9.70 6.66 -17.25
N LYS A 221 9.23 6.58 -18.50
CA LYS A 221 9.74 7.42 -19.59
C LYS A 221 8.99 8.74 -19.75
N ASN A 222 7.70 8.76 -19.47
CA ASN A 222 6.82 9.87 -19.88
C ASN A 222 6.12 10.59 -18.72
N SER A 223 6.18 10.08 -17.49
CA SER A 223 5.49 10.69 -16.37
C SER A 223 6.17 11.99 -15.93
N PRO A 224 5.44 13.12 -15.85
CA PRO A 224 5.99 14.37 -15.31
C PRO A 224 6.21 14.31 -13.79
N TYR A 225 5.78 13.22 -13.14
CA TYR A 225 5.81 13.07 -11.68
C TYR A 225 6.99 12.24 -11.16
N LEU A 226 7.94 11.84 -12.02
CA LEU A 226 9.07 11.00 -11.59
C LEU A 226 9.93 11.62 -10.50
N ASN A 227 10.20 12.92 -10.59
CA ASN A 227 10.91 13.63 -9.53
C ASN A 227 10.10 13.65 -8.22
N ASN A 228 8.77 13.70 -8.30
CA ASN A 228 7.94 13.58 -7.11
C ASN A 228 8.07 12.20 -6.47
N ARG A 229 8.29 11.12 -7.24
CA ARG A 229 8.50 9.77 -6.68
C ARG A 229 9.78 9.69 -5.84
N LYS A 230 10.83 10.42 -6.22
CA LYS A 230 12.07 10.53 -5.43
C LYS A 230 11.83 11.24 -4.11
N GLN A 231 11.18 12.41 -4.18
CA GLN A 231 10.81 13.16 -2.98
C GLN A 231 9.87 12.35 -2.08
N GLU A 232 8.92 11.64 -2.67
CA GLU A 232 7.95 10.84 -1.92
C GLU A 232 8.59 9.64 -1.23
N ALA A 233 9.56 8.97 -1.85
CA ALA A 233 10.35 7.92 -1.19
C ALA A 233 11.07 8.49 0.06
N HIS A 234 11.71 9.66 -0.07
CA HIS A 234 12.34 10.36 1.05
C HIS A 234 11.32 10.68 2.16
N ASP A 235 10.22 11.33 1.80
CA ASP A 235 9.23 11.84 2.75
C ASP A 235 8.53 10.69 3.51
N ILE A 236 8.14 9.63 2.79
CA ILE A 236 7.46 8.47 3.37
C ILE A 236 8.39 7.68 4.29
N ILE A 237 9.61 7.38 3.84
CA ILE A 237 10.58 6.62 4.65
C ILE A 237 10.99 7.44 5.88
N SER A 238 11.18 8.76 5.74
CA SER A 238 11.40 9.66 6.86
C SER A 238 10.24 9.64 7.86
N ALA A 239 9.00 9.66 7.38
CA ALA A 239 7.82 9.61 8.23
C ALA A 239 7.71 8.26 8.96
N TYR A 240 7.95 7.12 8.29
CA TYR A 240 8.03 5.82 8.95
C TYR A 240 9.12 5.78 10.02
N LYS A 241 10.29 6.38 9.78
CA LYS A 241 11.37 6.49 10.77
C LYS A 241 10.95 7.31 11.98
N GLY A 242 10.31 8.46 11.77
CA GLY A 242 9.76 9.29 12.85
C GLY A 242 8.66 8.59 13.65
N LEU A 243 7.80 7.83 12.98
CA LEU A 243 6.72 7.07 13.61
C LEU A 243 7.17 5.70 14.14
N LYS A 244 8.40 5.26 13.90
CA LYS A 244 8.92 3.91 14.23
C LYS A 244 8.00 2.80 13.69
N LEU A 245 7.72 2.84 12.38
CA LEU A 245 6.92 1.85 11.65
C LEU A 245 7.76 1.18 10.56
N HIS A 246 7.46 -0.08 10.24
CA HIS A 246 7.99 -0.76 9.05
C HIS A 246 9.52 -0.78 8.94
N ASN A 247 10.22 -0.94 10.08
CA ASN A 247 11.67 -1.08 10.21
C ASN A 247 12.48 -0.31 9.12
N PRO A 248 12.39 1.03 9.08
CA PRO A 248 12.87 1.80 7.96
C PRO A 248 14.40 1.70 7.84
N PRO A 249 14.97 1.78 6.63
CA PRO A 249 16.41 1.66 6.43
C PRO A 249 17.17 2.73 7.21
N LYS A 250 18.38 2.38 7.67
CA LYS A 250 19.25 3.33 8.39
C LYS A 250 19.42 4.65 7.62
N ASN A 251 19.73 4.53 6.33
CA ASN A 251 19.90 5.65 5.42
C ASN A 251 18.59 5.90 4.69
N VAL A 252 17.94 7.01 5.02
CA VAL A 252 16.81 7.52 4.25
C VAL A 252 17.36 8.04 2.91
N PRO A 253 16.72 7.77 1.77
CA PRO A 253 17.25 8.20 0.49
C PRO A 253 17.15 9.71 0.35
N ASP A 254 18.23 10.35 -0.10
CA ASP A 254 18.13 11.70 -0.64
C ASP A 254 17.53 11.60 -2.06
N PRO A 255 16.58 12.46 -2.46
CA PRO A 255 16.05 12.47 -3.82
C PRO A 255 17.13 12.57 -4.90
N GLU A 256 18.28 13.21 -4.62
CA GLU A 256 19.39 13.32 -5.57
C GLU A 256 20.13 11.99 -5.80
N ASP A 257 20.16 11.11 -4.80
CA ASP A 257 20.79 9.78 -4.90
C ASP A 257 19.99 8.82 -5.79
N LEU A 258 18.68 9.04 -5.94
CA LEU A 258 17.75 8.18 -6.68
C LEU A 258 17.71 8.54 -8.16
N ASN A 259 18.78 8.29 -8.92
CA ASN A 259 18.86 8.63 -10.34
C ASN A 259 18.37 7.53 -11.30
N LYS A 260 18.08 6.33 -10.78
CA LYS A 260 17.63 5.18 -11.58
C LYS A 260 16.22 4.74 -11.22
N PHE A 261 15.56 4.16 -12.21
CA PHE A 261 14.24 3.55 -12.10
C PHE A 261 14.30 2.12 -12.63
N GLU A 262 13.66 1.22 -11.91
CA GLU A 262 13.61 -0.21 -12.20
C GLU A 262 12.18 -0.71 -12.15
N MET A 263 11.94 -1.82 -12.83
CA MET A 263 10.70 -2.59 -12.73
C MET A 263 10.98 -3.94 -12.09
N MET A 264 10.02 -4.44 -11.32
CA MET A 264 10.07 -5.79 -10.78
C MET A 264 8.69 -6.43 -10.88
N ILE A 265 8.66 -7.69 -11.31
CA ILE A 265 7.46 -8.52 -11.21
C ILE A 265 7.73 -9.64 -10.22
N ILE A 266 6.86 -9.75 -9.22
CA ILE A 266 6.88 -10.84 -8.24
C ILE A 266 5.74 -11.80 -8.60
N LEU A 267 6.10 -13.04 -8.91
CA LEU A 267 5.17 -14.09 -9.31
C LEU A 267 4.92 -15.03 -8.14
N THR A 268 3.66 -15.37 -7.88
CA THR A 268 3.27 -16.31 -6.84
C THR A 268 2.29 -17.35 -7.39
N ASP A 269 2.16 -18.47 -6.70
CA ASP A 269 1.16 -19.50 -7.01
C ASP A 269 1.18 -19.91 -8.50
N THR A 270 0.02 -19.95 -9.18
CA THR A 270 -0.07 -20.40 -10.58
C THR A 270 0.47 -19.40 -11.59
N ALA A 271 0.84 -18.18 -11.17
CA ALA A 271 1.58 -17.25 -12.03
C ALA A 271 3.03 -17.72 -12.25
N ILE A 272 3.59 -18.48 -11.32
CA ILE A 272 4.93 -19.09 -11.47
C ILE A 272 4.89 -20.12 -12.60
N ASP A 273 3.87 -21.00 -12.59
CA ASP A 273 3.70 -22.02 -13.64
C ASP A 273 3.55 -21.37 -15.03
N TYR A 274 2.75 -20.30 -15.13
CA TYR A 274 2.62 -19.54 -16.38
C TYR A 274 3.96 -19.04 -16.88
N TYR A 275 4.74 -18.40 -16.00
CA TYR A 275 6.03 -17.85 -16.37
C TYR A 275 7.00 -18.96 -16.79
N ASN A 276 7.06 -20.08 -16.09
CA ASN A 276 7.94 -21.20 -16.45
C ASN A 276 7.61 -21.81 -17.81
N GLU A 277 6.35 -21.80 -18.24
CA GLU A 277 5.97 -22.25 -19.59
C GLU A 277 6.22 -21.21 -20.69
N HIS A 278 6.42 -19.94 -20.32
CA HIS A 278 6.53 -18.82 -21.26
C HIS A 278 7.81 -17.98 -21.08
N ASP A 279 8.78 -18.47 -20.31
CA ASP A 279 9.95 -17.72 -19.84
C ASP A 279 10.79 -17.20 -21.02
N ILE A 280 11.04 -18.04 -22.02
CA ILE A 280 11.79 -17.71 -23.23
C ILE A 280 11.17 -16.51 -23.94
N ILE A 281 9.83 -16.50 -24.08
CA ILE A 281 9.10 -15.44 -24.79
C ILE A 281 9.15 -14.15 -23.99
N ILE A 282 8.93 -14.23 -22.67
CA ILE A 282 8.91 -13.06 -21.78
C ILE A 282 10.30 -12.44 -21.64
N GLN A 283 11.35 -13.25 -21.48
CA GLN A 283 12.73 -12.78 -21.40
C GLN A 283 13.19 -12.16 -22.72
N LYS A 284 12.83 -12.77 -23.85
CA LYS A 284 13.07 -12.18 -25.18
C LYS A 284 12.37 -10.83 -25.31
N TYR A 285 11.12 -10.71 -24.86
CA TYR A 285 10.39 -9.44 -24.86
C TYR A 285 11.10 -8.35 -24.05
N ILE A 286 11.52 -8.67 -22.82
CA ILE A 286 12.27 -7.75 -21.94
C ILE A 286 13.58 -7.31 -22.62
N GLN A 287 14.31 -8.24 -23.23
CA GLN A 287 15.58 -7.97 -23.89
C GLN A 287 15.40 -7.08 -25.14
N GLU A 288 14.44 -7.41 -26.01
CA GLU A 288 14.16 -6.66 -27.25
C GLU A 288 13.69 -5.23 -26.96
N LYS A 289 12.97 -5.02 -25.85
CA LYS A 289 12.49 -3.70 -25.42
C LYS A 289 13.50 -2.95 -24.57
N HIS A 290 14.61 -3.57 -24.20
CA HIS A 290 15.63 -3.03 -23.28
C HIS A 290 15.03 -2.58 -21.94
N TYR A 291 14.13 -3.40 -21.38
CA TYR A 291 13.51 -3.10 -20.09
C TYR A 291 14.46 -3.38 -18.93
N ASN A 292 14.62 -2.41 -18.04
CA ASN A 292 15.31 -2.58 -16.77
C ASN A 292 14.38 -3.29 -15.77
N CYS A 293 14.20 -4.59 -15.95
CA CYS A 293 13.24 -5.40 -15.21
C CYS A 293 13.87 -6.65 -14.61
N LYS A 294 13.48 -6.99 -13.37
CA LYS A 294 13.74 -8.31 -12.75
C LYS A 294 12.41 -9.02 -12.51
N ILE A 295 12.28 -10.27 -12.97
CA ILE A 295 11.18 -11.15 -12.59
C ILE A 295 11.69 -12.08 -11.49
N THR A 296 10.92 -12.23 -10.42
CA THR A 296 11.25 -13.13 -9.32
C THR A 296 10.04 -13.95 -8.91
N GLU A 297 10.27 -15.20 -8.55
CA GLU A 297 9.25 -16.06 -7.98
C GLU A 297 9.24 -15.90 -6.46
N TRP A 298 8.06 -15.81 -5.86
CA TRP A 298 7.87 -15.91 -4.42
C TRP A 298 7.35 -17.29 -4.05
N ASN A 299 8.24 -18.16 -3.59
CA ASN A 299 7.89 -19.39 -2.91
C ASN A 299 8.30 -19.28 -1.43
N ASN A 300 7.43 -19.76 -0.52
CA ASN A 300 7.51 -19.53 0.93
C ASN A 300 8.81 -20.02 1.63
N ALA A 301 9.78 -20.58 0.91
CA ALA A 301 11.01 -21.12 1.49
C ALA A 301 12.32 -20.61 0.86
N LYS A 302 12.33 -19.90 -0.28
CA LYS A 302 13.58 -19.50 -0.98
C LYS A 302 13.69 -18.06 -1.49
N THR A 303 12.70 -17.20 -1.24
CA THR A 303 12.69 -15.84 -1.84
C THR A 303 13.46 -14.79 -1.05
N LEU A 304 13.85 -15.09 0.20
CA LEU A 304 14.64 -14.18 1.03
C LEU A 304 16.05 -13.94 0.47
N ASN A 305 16.71 -14.92 -0.18
CA ASN A 305 18.08 -14.67 -0.67
C ASN A 305 18.12 -13.82 -1.96
N LEU A 306 17.11 -13.91 -2.84
CA LEU A 306 17.08 -13.17 -4.12
C LEU A 306 16.59 -11.71 -4.01
N LEU A 307 15.92 -11.37 -2.90
CA LEU A 307 15.42 -10.02 -2.59
C LEU A 307 16.36 -9.24 -1.66
N PHE A 308 17.29 -9.93 -0.99
CA PHE A 308 18.19 -9.37 0.02
C PHE A 308 19.69 -9.55 -0.27
N GLU A 309 20.10 -10.24 -1.35
CA GLU A 309 21.53 -10.37 -1.71
C GLU A 309 21.84 -10.02 -3.17
N ASN A 310 23.02 -9.40 -3.31
CA ASN A 310 23.84 -9.31 -4.53
C ASN A 310 24.34 -10.70 -4.94
#